data_AF-A0A392W657-F1
#
_entry.id   AF-A0A392W657-F1
#
_cell.length_a   1.000
_cell.length_b   1.000
_cell.length_c   1.000
_cell.angle_alpha   90.00
_cell.angle_beta   90.00
_cell.angle_gamma   90.00
#
_symmetry.space_group_name_H-M   'P 1'
#
loop_
_entity.id
_entity.type
_entity.pdbx_description
1 polymer ?
#
loop_
_entity_poly.entity_id
_entity_poly.type
_entity_poly.pdbx_seq_one_letter_code
_entity_poly.pdbx_strand_id
1 'polypeptide(L)' 'MKEGESVNNYFARTQAIANRMTAQGERLESVVIVEKILRSMTPKFNYV' A
#
# COMPACT_ATOMS: atom_id res chain seq x y z
N MET A 1 6.02 -5.12 -2.95
CA MET A 1 5.47 -6.39 -2.43
C MET A 1 6.58 -7.43 -2.35
N LYS A 2 6.61 -8.20 -1.24
CA LYS A 2 7.40 -9.41 -1.00
C LYS A 2 7.27 -10.45 -2.13
N GLU A 3 8.34 -11.13 -2.55
CA GLU A 3 8.15 -12.44 -3.20
C GLU A 3 7.51 -13.40 -2.20
N GLY A 4 6.46 -14.12 -2.61
CA GLY A 4 5.66 -14.98 -1.74
C GLY A 4 4.71 -14.27 -0.77
N GLU A 5 4.71 -12.93 -0.70
CA GLU A 5 3.73 -12.18 0.12
C GLU A 5 2.36 -12.17 -0.60
N SER A 6 1.29 -12.48 0.14
CA SER A 6 -0.07 -12.37 -0.40
C SER A 6 -0.49 -10.92 -0.54
N VAL A 7 -1.39 -10.63 -1.50
CA VAL A 7 -1.91 -9.27 -1.73
C VAL A 7 -2.58 -8.72 -0.46
N ASN A 8 -3.36 -9.54 0.26
CA ASN A 8 -4.00 -9.13 1.50
C ASN A 8 -2.98 -8.75 2.59
N ASN A 9 -1.93 -9.55 2.76
CA ASN A 9 -0.90 -9.25 3.76
C ASN A 9 -0.15 -7.96 3.40
N TYR A 10 0.15 -7.76 2.12
CA TYR A 10 0.78 -6.54 1.63
C TYR A 10 -0.08 -5.30 1.87
N PHE A 11 -1.38 -5.40 1.54
CA PHE A 11 -2.34 -4.33 1.71
C PHE A 11 -2.52 -3.96 3.20
N ALA A 12 -2.73 -4.95 4.07
CA ALA A 12 -2.87 -4.74 5.50
C ALA A 12 -1.63 -4.04 6.11
N ARG A 13 -0.43 -4.46 5.70
CA ARG A 13 0.83 -3.88 6.18
C ARG A 13 1.01 -2.43 5.72
N THR A 14 0.65 -2.13 4.48
CA THR A 14 0.72 -0.77 3.93
C THR A 14 -0.32 0.15 4.56
N GLN A 15 -1.55 -0.34 4.77
CA GLN A 15 -2.61 0.41 5.46
C GLN A 15 -2.21 0.73 6.92
N ALA A 16 -1.60 -0.22 7.63
CA ALA A 16 -1.12 0.01 8.99
C ALA A 16 -0.07 1.13 9.06
N ILE A 17 0.81 1.24 8.05
CA ILE A 17 1.79 2.33 7.95
C ILE A 17 1.09 3.66 7.70
N ALA A 18 0.17 3.72 6.73
CA ALA A 18 -0.60 4.92 6.44
C ALA A 18 -1.37 5.43 7.67
N ASN A 19 -2.02 4.53 8.41
CA ASN A 19 -2.74 4.87 9.64
C ASN A 19 -1.80 5.47 10.71
N ARG A 20 -0.57 4.96 10.85
CA ARG A 20 0.42 5.51 11.78
C ARG A 20 0.88 6.92 11.36
N MET A 21 1.10 7.14 10.06
CA MET A 21 1.46 8.46 9.54
C MET A 21 0.34 9.47 9.81
N THR A 22 -0.91 9.09 9.55
CA THR A 22 -2.08 9.93 9.86
C THR A 22 -2.24 10.20 11.34
N ALA A 23 -1.99 9.21 12.20
CA ALA A 23 -2.00 9.42 13.66
C ALA A 23 -0.91 10.39 14.14
N GLN A 24 0.19 10.55 13.39
CA GLN A 24 1.25 11.52 13.67
C GLN A 24 1.00 12.89 13.03
N GLY A 25 -0.17 13.12 12.42
CA GLY A 25 -0.53 14.39 11.79
C GLY A 25 -0.16 14.50 10.32
N GLU A 26 0.46 13.47 9.73
CA GLU A 26 0.71 13.43 8.29
C GLU A 26 -0.57 13.04 7.55
N ARG A 27 -1.19 14.00 6.87
CA ARG A 27 -2.36 13.75 6.03
C ARG A 27 -1.92 13.27 4.65
N LEU A 28 -1.92 11.95 4.46
CA LEU A 28 -1.81 11.33 3.14
C LEU A 28 -3.20 11.16 2.54
N GLU A 29 -3.39 11.63 1.32
CA GLU A 29 -4.62 11.35 0.57
C GLU A 29 -4.70 9.86 0.23
N SER A 30 -5.91 9.31 0.29
CA SER A 30 -6.17 7.90 -0.04
C SER A 30 -5.71 7.54 -1.45
N VAL A 31 -5.87 8.46 -2.40
CA VAL A 31 -5.42 8.31 -3.80
C VAL A 31 -3.90 8.07 -3.86
N VAL A 32 -3.12 8.85 -3.12
CA VAL A 32 -1.65 8.73 -3.08
C VAL A 32 -1.23 7.39 -2.46
N ILE A 33 -1.96 6.89 -1.46
CA ILE A 33 -1.70 5.58 -0.86
C ILE A 33 -1.98 4.46 -1.86
N VAL A 34 -3.12 4.52 -2.56
CA VAL A 34 -3.51 3.52 -3.57
C VAL A 34 -2.53 3.51 -4.73
N GLU A 35 -2.13 4.68 -5.26
CA GLU A 35 -1.10 4.78 -6.30
C GLU A 35 0.23 4.15 -5.87
N LYS A 36 0.70 4.47 -4.65
CA LYS A 36 1.92 3.89 -4.11
C LYS A 36 1.82 2.38 -3.99
N ILE A 37 0.68 1.84 -3.55
CA ILE A 37 0.43 0.40 -3.48
C ILE A 37 0.53 -0.21 -4.86
N LEU A 38 -0.23 0.29 -5.85
CA LEU A 38 -0.25 -0.25 -7.21
C LEU A 38 1.15 -0.22 -7.85
N ARG A 39 1.88 0.91 -7.73
CA ARG A 39 3.25 1.03 -8.29
C ARG A 39 4.25 0.05 -7.66
N SER A 40 4.03 -0.37 -6.42
CA SER A 40 4.93 -1.24 -5.66
C SER A 40 4.49 -2.70 -5.61
N MET A 41 3.36 -3.03 -6.23
CA MET A 41 2.93 -4.42 -6.46
C MET A 41 3.82 -5.07 -7.51
N THR A 42 3.95 -6.40 -7.43
CA THR A 42 4.66 -7.16 -8.46
C THR A 42 3.95 -7.02 -9.80
N PRO A 43 4.68 -6.96 -10.94
CA PRO A 43 4.09 -6.78 -12.27
C PRO A 43 2.96 -7.75 -12.63
N LYS A 44 2.96 -8.97 -12.06
CA LYS A 44 1.88 -9.96 -12.22
C LYS A 44 0.49 -9.48 -11.75
N PHE A 45 0.42 -8.40 -10.97
CA PHE A 45 -0.82 -7.81 -10.49
C PHE A 45 -1.11 -6.44 -11.13
N ASN A 46 -0.28 -6.01 -12.08
CA ASN A 46 -0.56 -4.82 -12.89
C ASN A 46 -1.56 -5.20 -13.99
N TYR A 47 -2.84 -5.22 -13.64
CA TYR A 47 -3.92 -5.33 -14.63
C TYR A 47 -4.39 -3.92 -14.97
N VAL A 48 -4.26 -3.54 -16.24
CA VAL A 48 -4.80 -2.29 -16.82
C VAL A 48 -6.19 -2.59 -17.36
#